data_AF-A0ABC9XEC7-F1
#
_entry.id   AF-A0ABC9XEC7-F1
#
_cell.length_a   1.000
_cell.length_b   1.000
_cell.length_c   1.000
_cell.angle_alpha   90.00
_cell.angle_beta   90.00
_cell.angle_gamma   90.00
#
_symmetry.space_group_name_H-M   'P 1'
#
loop_
_entity.id
_entity.type
_entity.pdbx_description
1 polymer ?
#
loop_
_entity_poly.entity_id
_entity_poly.type
_entity_poly.pdbx_seq_one_letter_code
_entity_poly.pdbx_strand_id
1 'polypeptide(L)'
;MGDFNHPDICWRDNAAGHKQSGRFLECVNDNFLLEVIEEPTGRGAMLDLVLTDKEGLMGNVKLKDSLGCSDHEMVEFQICPEGP
;
A
#
# COMPACT_ATOMS: atom_id res chain seq x y z
N MET A 1 6.79 3.74 -1.16
CA MET A 1 6.94 2.31 -0.82
C MET A 1 7.62 2.20 0.53
N GLY A 2 7.06 1.40 1.43
CA GLY A 2 7.67 1.06 2.71
C GLY A 2 6.76 0.17 3.55
N ASP A 3 7.30 -0.43 4.62
CA ASP A 3 6.54 -1.15 5.63
C ASP A 3 6.06 -0.17 6.71
N PHE A 4 4.74 -0.01 6.87
CA PHE A 4 4.13 0.94 7.79
C PHE A 4 3.50 0.27 9.03
N ASN A 5 3.42 -1.07 9.08
CA ASN A 5 2.94 -1.82 10.25
C ASN A 5 1.55 -1.39 10.81
N HIS A 6 0.60 -1.10 9.92
CA HIS A 6 -0.78 -0.76 10.29
C HIS A 6 -1.81 -1.79 9.75
N PRO A 7 -1.79 -3.05 10.25
CA PRO A 7 -2.59 -4.15 9.70
C PRO A 7 -4.11 -3.99 9.87
N ASP A 8 -4.53 -3.09 10.75
CA ASP A 8 -5.93 -2.84 11.08
C ASP A 8 -6.58 -1.73 10.23
N ILE A 9 -5.86 -1.25 9.20
CA ILE A 9 -6.41 -0.35 8.18
C ILE A 9 -7.11 -1.20 7.13
N CYS A 10 -8.41 -0.97 6.97
CA CYS A 10 -9.16 -1.43 5.81
C CYS A 10 -9.08 -0.34 4.73
N TRP A 11 -8.16 -0.51 3.78
CA TRP A 11 -7.97 0.43 2.66
C TRP A 11 -9.22 0.55 1.78
N ARG A 12 -9.96 -0.56 1.59
CA ARG A 12 -11.21 -0.58 0.82
C ARG A 12 -12.30 0.29 1.43
N ASP A 13 -12.45 0.24 2.75
CA ASP A 13 -13.52 0.95 3.46
C ASP A 13 -13.05 2.30 4.03
N ASN A 14 -11.79 2.68 3.78
CA ASN A 14 -11.12 3.86 4.34
C ASN A 14 -11.33 3.98 5.86
N ALA A 15 -11.14 2.88 6.58
CA ALA A 15 -11.37 2.79 8.02
C ALA A 15 -10.17 2.16 8.73
N ALA A 16 -9.96 2.55 9.99
CA ALA A 16 -8.91 2.00 10.84
C ALA A 16 -9.46 1.62 12.21
N GLY A 17 -9.05 0.46 12.73
CA GLY A 17 -9.50 -0.04 14.03
C GLY A 17 -8.91 0.72 15.23
N HIS A 18 -7.65 1.13 15.14
CA HIS A 18 -6.92 1.81 16.20
C HIS A 18 -6.68 3.29 15.89
N LYS A 19 -6.55 4.07 16.96
CA LYS A 19 -6.32 5.53 16.88
C LYS A 19 -5.04 5.91 16.12
N GLN A 20 -3.96 5.14 16.28
CA GLN A 20 -2.70 5.44 15.60
C GLN A 20 -2.81 5.20 14.10
N SER A 21 -3.35 4.05 13.71
CA SER A 21 -3.65 3.71 12.33
C SER A 21 -4.64 4.70 11.71
N GLY A 22 -5.63 5.17 12.48
CA GLY A 22 -6.56 6.22 12.05
C GLY A 22 -5.88 7.57 11.78
N ARG A 23 -4.91 7.97 12.61
CA ARG A 23 -4.11 9.19 12.35
C ARG A 23 -3.21 9.06 11.12
N PHE A 24 -2.66 7.86 10.90
CA PHE A 24 -1.89 7.59 9.69
C PHE A 24 -2.78 7.68 8.45
N LEU A 25 -3.96 7.04 8.49
CA LEU A 25 -4.93 7.08 7.41
C LEU A 25 -5.45 8.50 7.14
N GLU A 26 -5.70 9.29 8.19
CA GLU A 26 -6.03 10.72 8.09
C GLU A 26 -4.91 11.49 7.38
N CYS A 27 -3.65 11.27 7.76
CA CYS A 27 -2.50 11.88 7.09
C CYS A 27 -2.41 11.50 5.61
N VAL A 28 -2.61 10.22 5.27
CA VAL A 28 -2.62 9.76 3.87
C VAL A 28 -3.71 10.49 3.07
N ASN A 29 -4.92 10.57 3.62
CA ASN A 29 -6.06 11.25 3.00
C ASN A 29 -5.84 12.76 2.86
N ASP A 30 -5.33 13.43 3.89
CA ASP A 30 -5.05 14.88 3.89
C ASP A 30 -3.98 15.29 2.86
N ASN A 31 -3.08 14.35 2.54
CA ASN A 31 -2.05 14.54 1.52
C ASN A 31 -2.48 14.06 0.13
N PHE A 32 -3.76 13.70 -0.07
CA PHE A 32 -4.30 13.19 -1.33
C PHE A 32 -3.54 11.97 -1.87
N LEU A 33 -3.00 11.15 -0.96
CA LEU A 33 -2.28 9.94 -1.30
C LEU A 33 -3.24 8.75 -1.41
N LEU A 34 -2.94 7.86 -2.35
CA LEU A 34 -3.70 6.66 -2.66
C LEU A 34 -2.78 5.45 -2.51
N GLU A 35 -3.29 4.39 -1.88
CA GLU A 35 -2.63 3.08 -1.87
C GLU A 35 -2.89 2.35 -3.20
N VAL A 36 -1.84 1.84 -3.84
CA VAL A 36 -1.96 1.15 -5.14
C VAL A 36 -1.96 -0.37 -5.03
N ILE A 37 -1.62 -0.92 -3.87
CA ILE A 37 -1.70 -2.36 -3.62
C ILE A 37 -3.13 -2.70 -3.20
N GLU A 38 -3.72 -3.73 -3.83
CA GLU A 38 -5.09 -4.17 -3.53
C GLU A 38 -5.14 -5.46 -2.68
N GLU A 39 -4.00 -6.16 -2.57
CA GLU A 39 -3.87 -7.46 -1.92
C GLU A 39 -2.89 -7.42 -0.73
N PRO A 40 -3.08 -8.24 0.31
CA PRO A 40 -2.18 -8.27 1.46
C PRO A 40 -0.72 -8.60 1.11
N THR A 41 0.25 -7.87 1.65
CA THR A 41 1.69 -8.07 1.39
C THR A 41 2.40 -8.92 2.46
N GLY A 42 1.73 -9.22 3.58
CA GLY A 42 2.33 -10.02 4.65
C GLY A 42 1.29 -10.62 5.59
N ARG A 43 1.34 -11.95 5.78
CA ARG A 43 0.49 -12.70 6.74
C ARG A 43 -1.02 -12.39 6.65
N GLY A 44 -1.53 -12.02 5.47
CA GLY A 44 -2.93 -11.67 5.27
C GLY A 44 -3.31 -10.23 5.65
N ALA A 45 -2.33 -9.37 5.93
CA ALA A 45 -2.51 -7.91 6.09
C ALA A 45 -1.72 -7.13 5.03
N MET A 46 -2.19 -5.91 4.70
CA MET A 46 -1.40 -4.93 3.95
C MET A 46 -0.46 -4.20 4.90
N LEU A 47 0.80 -4.62 4.95
CA LEU A 47 1.83 -4.04 5.81
C LEU A 47 2.76 -3.11 5.01
N ASP A 48 3.12 -3.55 3.81
CA ASP A 48 3.86 -2.78 2.84
C ASP A 48 2.88 -1.98 2.00
N LEU A 49 3.15 -0.69 1.88
CA LEU A 49 2.31 0.27 1.20
C LEU A 49 3.08 0.96 0.10
N VAL A 50 2.41 1.18 -1.02
CA VAL A 50 2.90 2.00 -2.12
C VAL A 50 1.90 3.14 -2.33
N LEU A 51 2.23 4.28 -1.74
CA LEU A 51 1.41 5.48 -1.83
C LEU A 51 1.78 6.33 -3.05
N THR A 52 0.78 6.88 -3.74
CA THR A 52 0.94 7.83 -4.84
C THR A 52 -0.09 8.96 -4.77
N ASP A 53 0.29 10.16 -5.20
CA ASP A 53 -0.60 11.32 -5.36
C ASP A 53 -1.32 11.36 -6.72
N LYS A 54 -0.99 10.43 -7.64
CA LYS A 54 -1.48 10.42 -9.01
C LYS A 54 -2.01 9.06 -9.42
N GLU A 55 -3.30 9.02 -9.71
CA GLU A 55 -3.94 7.84 -10.28
C GLU A 55 -3.31 7.50 -11.65
N GLY A 56 -3.04 6.22 -11.89
CA GLY A 56 -2.45 5.74 -13.15
C GLY A 56 -0.95 5.99 -13.33
N LEU A 57 -0.27 6.65 -12.38
CA LEU A 57 1.19 6.79 -12.39
C LEU A 57 1.87 5.43 -12.24
N MET A 58 1.30 4.57 -11.41
CA MET A 58 1.78 3.21 -11.23
C MET A 58 0.90 2.23 -12.01
N GLY A 59 1.56 1.36 -12.77
CA GLY A 59 0.91 0.29 -13.53
C GLY A 59 1.52 -1.06 -13.22
N ASN A 60 0.82 -2.12 -13.62
CA ASN A 60 1.30 -3.50 -13.52
C ASN A 60 1.74 -3.90 -12.09
N VAL A 61 1.03 -3.44 -11.06
CA VAL A 61 1.26 -3.83 -9.66
C VAL A 61 0.93 -5.31 -9.51
N LYS A 62 1.88 -6.10 -9.00
CA LYS A 62 1.77 -7.55 -8.81
C LYS A 62 2.46 -7.95 -7.51
N LEU A 63 1.83 -8.85 -6.79
CA LEU A 63 2.48 -9.61 -5.73
C LEU A 63 3.20 -10.83 -6.33
N LYS A 64 4.36 -11.12 -5.76
CA LYS A 64 5.20 -12.28 -6.08
C LYS A 64 5.52 -13.03 -4.81
N ASP A 65 5.89 -14.29 -4.97
CA ASP A 65 6.34 -15.15 -3.87
C ASP A 65 7.43 -14.45 -3.04
N SER A 66 7.43 -14.76 -1.75
CA SER A 66 8.39 -14.18 -0.83
C SER A 66 9.82 -14.50 -1.23
N LEU A 67 10.71 -13.54 -0.99
CA LEU A 67 12.13 -13.72 -1.28
C LEU A 67 12.77 -14.57 -0.17
N GLY A 68 13.08 -15.83 -0.49
CA GLY A 68 13.70 -16.76 0.46
C GLY A 68 12.74 -17.17 1.58
N CYS A 69 13.13 -16.94 2.83
CA CYS A 69 12.31 -17.25 4.02
C CYS A 69 11.57 -16.02 4.56
N SER A 70 11.47 -14.94 3.78
CA SER A 70 10.70 -13.75 4.17
C SER A 70 9.23 -14.10 4.37
N ASP A 71 8.60 -13.50 5.38
CA ASP A 71 7.16 -13.54 5.59
C ASP A 71 6.41 -12.39 4.91
N HIS A 72 7.14 -11.51 4.21
CA HIS A 72 6.61 -10.52 3.29
C HIS A 72 6.71 -11.01 1.83
N GLU A 73 5.64 -10.80 1.09
CA GLU A 73 5.55 -11.01 -0.35
C GLU A 73 6.28 -9.88 -1.10
N MET A 74 6.81 -10.19 -2.27
CA MET A 74 7.51 -9.19 -3.08
C MET A 74 6.50 -8.39 -3.89
N VAL A 75 6.56 -7.06 -3.81
CA VAL A 75 5.74 -6.16 -4.63
C VAL A 75 6.55 -5.73 -5.86
N GLU A 76 6.03 -6.03 -7.05
CA GLU A 76 6.55 -5.54 -8.32
C GLU A 76 5.56 -4.57 -8.96
N PHE A 77 6.03 -3.41 -9.41
CA PHE A 77 5.22 -2.41 -10.10
C PHE A 77 6.08 -1.63 -11.11
N GLN A 78 5.41 -0.92 -12.00
CA GLN A 78 6.05 -0.05 -12.98
C GLN A 78 5.62 1.40 -12.73
N ILE A 79 6.59 2.30 -12.73
CA ILE A 79 6.33 3.74 -12.74
C ILE A 79 6.25 4.18 -14.20
N CYS A 80 5.08 4.63 -14.62
CA CYS A 80 4.87 5.18 -15.95
C CYS A 80 5.40 6.62 -16.00
N PRO A 81 6.10 7.04 -17.06
CA PRO A 81 6.34 8.45 -17.31
C PRO A 81 4.98 9.15 -17.47
N GLU A 82 4.88 10.38 -16.98
CA GLU A 82 3.74 11.22 -17.35
C GLU A 82 3.73 11.37 -18.88
N GLY A 83 2.56 11.15 -19.48
CA GLY A 83 2.38 11.36 -20.90
C GLY A 83 2.73 12.81 -21.29
N PRO A 84 3.08 13.05 -22.57
CA PRO A 84 3.39 14.40 -23.06
C PRO A 84 2.23 15.39 -22.91
#